data_AF-A0A316QCC6-F1
#
_entry.id   AF-A0A316QCC6-F1
#
_cell.length_a   1.000
_cell.length_b   1.000
_cell.length_c   1.000
_cell.angle_alpha   90.00
_cell.angle_beta   90.00
_cell.angle_gamma   90.00
#
_symmetry.space_group_name_H-M   'P 1'
#
loop_
_entity.id
_entity.type
_entity.pdbx_description
1 polymer ?
#
loop_
_entity_poly.entity_id
_entity_poly.type
_entity_poly.pdbx_seq_one_letter_code
_entity_poly.pdbx_strand_id
1 'polypeptide(L)'
;MSNSSSLTEAYESLPKLAKIILQIFFGAFIGGIYRIIRYVETRNIVTLVVGILVLVTFIGNIIAWIVDLVTEITVGRITVLAD
;
A
#
# COMPACT_ATOMS: atom_id res chain seq x y z
N MET A 1 -14.17 -10.31 20.21
CA MET A 1 -13.47 -9.33 19.36
C MET A 1 -12.75 -10.13 18.29
N SER A 2 -13.18 -10.07 17.03
CA SER A 2 -12.52 -10.82 15.96
C SER A 2 -11.14 -10.24 15.73
N ASN A 3 -10.13 -11.00 16.14
CA ASN A 3 -8.72 -10.70 16.03
C ASN A 3 -8.24 -10.97 14.60
N SER A 4 -8.90 -10.36 13.59
CA SER A 4 -8.38 -10.36 12.23
C SER A 4 -7.35 -9.23 12.17
N SER A 5 -6.14 -9.51 12.64
CA SER A 5 -4.96 -8.69 12.35
C SER A 5 -5.00 -8.38 10.86
N SER A 6 -5.26 -7.13 10.52
CA SER A 6 -5.58 -6.76 9.15
C SER A 6 -4.34 -7.04 8.30
N LEU A 7 -4.49 -7.49 7.06
CA LEU A 7 -3.30 -7.80 6.23
C LEU A 7 -2.41 -6.56 6.05
N THR A 8 -2.97 -5.35 6.18
CA THR A 8 -2.23 -4.09 6.29
C THR A 8 -1.46 -3.97 7.60
N GLU A 9 -2.02 -4.32 8.77
CA GLU A 9 -1.30 -4.36 10.05
C GLU A 9 -0.14 -5.36 10.03
N ALA A 10 -0.34 -6.52 9.40
CA ALA A 10 0.73 -7.51 9.23
C ALA A 10 1.87 -6.93 8.37
N TYR A 11 1.54 -6.22 7.29
CA TYR A 11 2.52 -5.50 6.49
C TYR A 11 3.20 -4.38 7.29
N GLU A 12 2.44 -3.57 8.02
CA GLU A 12 2.97 -2.46 8.83
C GLU A 12 3.91 -2.94 9.93
N SER A 13 3.67 -4.13 10.49
CA SER A 13 4.50 -4.76 11.53
C SER A 13 5.87 -5.23 11.03
N LEU A 14 6.09 -5.31 9.71
CA LEU A 14 7.38 -5.68 9.15
C LEU A 14 8.46 -4.64 9.47
N PRO A 15 9.73 -5.07 9.64
CA PRO A 15 10.83 -4.14 9.85
C PRO A 15 10.98 -3.21 8.64
N LYS A 16 11.22 -1.92 8.89
CA LYS A 16 11.35 -0.88 7.83
C LYS A 16 12.26 -1.30 6.68
N LEU A 17 13.38 -1.95 6.99
CA LEU A 17 14.35 -2.41 5.99
C LEU A 17 13.74 -3.46 5.03
N ALA A 18 12.94 -4.39 5.55
CA ALA A 18 12.24 -5.36 4.72
C ALA A 18 11.17 -4.69 3.85
N LYS A 19 10.44 -3.72 4.40
CA LYS A 19 9.43 -2.94 3.64
C LYS A 19 10.06 -2.14 2.51
N ILE A 20 11.21 -1.49 2.76
CA ILE A 20 11.96 -0.75 1.74
C ILE A 20 12.46 -1.68 0.63
N ILE A 21 13.04 -2.84 0.97
CA ILE A 21 13.49 -3.82 -0.03
C ILE A 21 12.30 -4.32 -0.85
N LEU A 22 11.19 -4.67 -0.20
CA LEU A 22 9.95 -5.07 -0.86
C LEU A 22 9.42 -3.97 -1.78
N GLN A 23 9.46 -2.70 -1.36
CA GLN A 23 9.09 -1.58 -2.20
C GLN A 23 10.03 -1.44 -3.39
N ILE A 24 11.34 -1.59 -3.22
CA ILE A 24 12.30 -1.45 -4.33
C ILE A 24 12.05 -2.45 -5.45
N PHE A 25 11.75 -3.72 -5.11
CA PHE A 25 11.53 -4.78 -6.10
C PHE A 25 10.06 -4.89 -6.57
N PHE A 26 9.09 -4.63 -5.70
CA PHE A 26 7.67 -4.91 -5.94
C PHE A 26 6.74 -3.76 -5.53
N GLY A 27 7.24 -2.56 -5.25
CA GLY A 27 6.45 -1.51 -4.59
C GLY A 27 5.21 -1.06 -5.37
N ALA A 28 5.26 -1.09 -6.70
CA ALA A 28 4.10 -0.91 -7.57
C ALA A 28 2.96 -1.91 -7.25
N PHE A 29 3.34 -3.18 -7.14
CA PHE A 29 2.43 -4.29 -6.88
C PHE A 29 1.93 -4.26 -5.43
N ILE A 30 2.85 -4.04 -4.50
CA ILE A 30 2.57 -3.96 -3.06
C ILE A 30 1.68 -2.76 -2.73
N GLY A 31 1.96 -1.58 -3.29
CA GLY A 31 1.15 -0.39 -3.08
C GLY A 31 -0.27 -0.51 -3.65
N GLY A 32 -0.43 -1.22 -4.77
CA GLY A 32 -1.75 -1.53 -5.32
C GLY A 32 -2.52 -2.52 -4.45
N ILE A 33 -1.88 -3.62 -4.03
CA ILE A 33 -2.48 -4.63 -3.15
C ILE A 33 -2.83 -4.03 -1.79
N TYR A 34 -1.94 -3.24 -1.19
CA TYR A 34 -2.15 -2.57 0.09
C TYR A 34 -3.42 -1.71 0.05
N ARG A 35 -3.61 -0.93 -1.02
CA ARG A 35 -4.84 -0.14 -1.21
C ARG A 35 -6.09 -0.99 -1.35
N ILE A 36 -6.04 -2.09 -2.10
CA ILE A 36 -7.20 -2.99 -2.22
C ILE A 36 -7.57 -3.61 -0.87
N ILE A 37 -6.59 -4.03 -0.08
CA ILE A 37 -6.80 -4.56 1.27
C ILE A 37 -7.34 -3.45 2.18
N ARG A 38 -6.77 -2.25 2.10
CA ARG A 38 -7.22 -1.09 2.89
C ARG A 38 -8.66 -0.71 2.59
N TYR A 39 -9.10 -0.83 1.33
CA TYR A 39 -10.52 -0.68 0.99
C TYR A 39 -11.41 -1.69 1.73
N VAL A 40 -10.99 -2.93 1.90
CA VAL A 40 -11.79 -3.92 2.65
C VAL A 40 -11.98 -3.48 4.10
N GLU A 41 -11.00 -2.76 4.66
CA GLU A 41 -11.03 -2.22 6.02
C GLU A 41 -11.84 -0.92 6.12
N THR A 42 -11.65 0.02 5.19
CA THR A 42 -12.20 1.38 5.30
C THR A 42 -13.43 1.63 4.44
N ARG A 43 -13.76 0.71 3.52
CA ARG A 43 -14.82 0.81 2.50
C ARG A 43 -14.71 2.05 1.61
N ASN A 44 -13.52 2.64 1.50
CA ASN A 44 -13.28 3.81 0.67
C ASN A 44 -13.08 3.43 -0.81
N ILE A 45 -14.09 3.69 -1.63
CA ILE A 45 -14.10 3.33 -3.06
C ILE A 45 -12.96 4.02 -3.83
N VAL A 46 -12.51 5.21 -3.42
CA VAL A 46 -11.39 5.90 -4.06
C VAL A 46 -10.09 5.11 -3.91
N THR A 47 -9.84 4.60 -2.70
CA THR A 47 -8.69 3.74 -2.39
C THR A 47 -8.70 2.47 -3.28
N LEU A 48 -9.88 1.86 -3.48
CA LEU A 48 -10.04 0.70 -4.37
C LEU A 48 -9.73 1.04 -5.83
N VAL A 49 -10.33 2.12 -6.35
CA VAL A 49 -10.16 2.53 -7.75
C VAL A 49 -8.70 2.84 -8.06
N VAL A 50 -8.01 3.54 -7.15
CA VAL A 50 -6.58 3.84 -7.27
C VAL A 50 -5.74 2.55 -7.22
N GLY A 51 -6.04 1.63 -6.30
CA GLY A 51 -5.35 0.34 -6.21
C GLY A 51 -5.46 -0.49 -7.49
N ILE A 52 -6.65 -0.57 -8.07
CA ILE A 52 -6.90 -1.27 -9.34
C ILE A 52 -6.21 -0.55 -10.51
N LEU A 53 -6.30 0.77 -10.61
CA LEU A 53 -5.66 1.54 -11.67
C LEU A 53 -4.14 1.33 -11.66
N VAL A 54 -3.51 1.43 -10.48
CA VAL A 54 -2.07 1.24 -10.31
C VAL A 54 -1.65 -0.18 -10.73
N LEU A 55 -2.42 -1.21 -10.35
CA LEU A 55 -2.11 -2.61 -10.71
C LEU A 55 -2.35 -2.95 -12.18
N VAL A 56 -3.46 -2.51 -12.76
CA VAL A 56 -3.92 -2.97 -14.08
C VAL A 56 -3.31 -2.14 -15.20
N THR A 57 -3.23 -0.82 -15.02
CA THR A 57 -2.86 0.08 -16.11
C THR A 57 -1.38 0.45 -16.08
N PHE A 58 -0.70 0.26 -14.95
CA PHE A 58 0.63 0.82 -14.67
C PHE A 58 0.71 2.36 -14.85
N ILE A 59 -0.42 3.05 -15.12
CA ILE A 59 -0.48 4.50 -15.26
C ILE A 59 -0.39 5.11 -13.86
N GLY A 60 0.51 6.08 -13.69
CA GLY A 60 0.79 6.67 -12.39
C GLY A 60 1.57 5.75 -11.44
N ASN A 61 1.97 4.55 -11.88
CA ASN A 61 2.60 3.54 -11.03
C ASN A 61 4.00 3.98 -10.55
N ILE A 62 4.80 4.64 -11.39
CA ILE A 62 6.10 5.20 -10.96
C ILE A 62 5.90 6.31 -9.91
N ILE A 63 4.92 7.18 -10.11
CA ILE A 63 4.65 8.29 -9.18
C ILE A 63 4.10 7.74 -7.86
N ALA A 64 3.10 6.86 -7.92
CA ALA A 64 2.53 6.19 -6.75
C ALA A 64 3.61 5.38 -6.01
N TRP A 65 4.49 4.69 -6.73
CA TRP A 65 5.60 3.94 -6.16
C TRP A 65 6.60 4.83 -5.42
N ILE A 66 7.02 5.96 -6.02
CA ILE A 66 7.92 6.91 -5.37
C ILE A 66 7.25 7.48 -4.11
N VAL A 67 5.98 7.85 -4.20
CA VAL A 67 5.21 8.38 -3.06
C VAL A 67 5.05 7.33 -1.96
N ASP A 68 4.79 6.07 -2.33
CA ASP A 68 4.67 4.95 -1.40
C ASP A 68 6.02 4.67 -0.71
N LEU A 69 7.13 4.75 -1.44
CA LEU A 69 8.47 4.61 -0.87
C LEU A 69 8.79 5.76 0.11
N VAL A 70 8.47 7.01 -0.27
CA VAL A 70 8.70 8.18 0.59
C VAL A 70 7.84 8.08 1.86
N THR A 71 6.56 7.74 1.74
CA THR A 71 5.67 7.59 2.90
C THR A 71 6.04 6.40 3.78
N GLU A 72 6.52 5.31 3.22
CA GLU A 72 7.05 4.17 3.98
C GLU A 72 8.32 4.57 4.76
N ILE A 73 9.18 5.40 4.19
CA ILE A 73 10.38 5.90 4.87
C ILE A 73 10.00 6.86 6.01
N THR A 74 9.15 7.86 5.72
CA THR A 74 8.83 8.94 6.66
C THR A 74 7.81 8.53 7.72
N VAL A 75 6.73 7.86 7.32
CA VAL A 75 5.60 7.48 8.20
C VAL A 75 5.67 6.01 8.63
N GLY A 76 6.35 5.15 7.87
CA GLY A 76 6.39 3.71 8.16
C GLY A 76 5.16 2.94 7.68
N ARG A 77 4.33 3.57 6.84
CA ARG A 77 3.20 2.96 6.15
C ARG A 77 2.81 3.78 4.92
N ILE A 78 2.13 3.13 3.98
CA ILE A 78 1.54 3.79 2.81
C ILE A 78 0.32 4.60 3.25
N THR A 79 0.35 5.92 3.07
CA THR A 79 -0.72 6.83 3.50
C THR A 79 -1.43 7.55 2.36
N VAL A 80 -0.80 7.64 1.19
CA VAL A 80 -1.36 8.42 0.09
C VAL A 80 -2.39 7.61 -0.68
N LEU A 81 -3.64 8.11 -0.67
CA LEU A 81 -4.80 7.47 -1.29
C LEU A 81 -5.01 6.04 -0.78
N ALA A 82 -4.71 5.84 0.51
CA ALA A 82 -4.79 4.57 1.23
C ALA A 82 -5.31 4.82 2.66
N ASP A 83 -6.39 5.62 2.76
CA ASP A 83 -7.02 5.95 4.06
C ASP A 83 -7.82 4.77 4.61
#